data_AF-A0A377HEY7-F1
#
_entry.id   AF-A0A377HEY7-F1
#
_cell.length_a   1.000
_cell.length_b   1.000
_cell.length_c   1.000
_cell.angle_alpha   90.00
_cell.angle_beta   90.00
_cell.angle_gamma   90.00
#
_symmetry.space_group_name_H-M   'P 1'
#
loop_
_entity.id
_entity.type
_entity.pdbx_description
1 polymer ?
#
loop_
_entity_poly.entity_id
_entity_poly.type
_entity_poly.pdbx_seq_one_letter_code
_entity_poly.pdbx_strand_id
1 'polypeptide(L)'
;MRLDPDAIMEGEMRDLISMMSTTYAAQTGHIVLTTLHTNSALGIPERMITMGMNADLICDAQLLIGMISQRLVPTLCPSCRIPWETRAPELSDDERDYLERHCNKDSLCSTDNIWFRNPHGCSECNHDVIINGRKRGEIGKGLTGRTVIAEVI
;
A
#
# COMPACT_ATOMS: atom_id res chain seq x y z
N MET A 1 -24.37 -13.66 18.80
CA MET A 1 -24.54 -13.74 17.34
C MET A 1 -25.46 -14.90 17.00
N ARG A 2 -26.25 -14.82 15.92
CA ARG A 2 -27.27 -15.84 15.57
C ARG A 2 -26.95 -16.64 14.29
N LEU A 3 -25.88 -16.28 13.60
CA LEU A 3 -25.48 -16.88 12.32
C LEU A 3 -24.34 -17.91 12.46
N ASP A 4 -23.84 -18.12 13.68
CA ASP A 4 -22.71 -19.01 13.97
C ASP A 4 -21.49 -18.78 13.05
N PRO A 5 -21.01 -17.53 12.87
CA PRO A 5 -19.89 -17.27 11.96
C PRO A 5 -18.58 -17.74 12.58
N ASP A 6 -17.63 -18.21 11.77
CA ASP A 6 -16.23 -18.41 12.22
C ASP A 6 -15.42 -17.12 12.12
N ALA A 7 -15.73 -16.28 11.12
CA ALA A 7 -15.08 -15.01 10.87
C ALA A 7 -16.09 -13.96 10.36
N ILE A 8 -15.79 -12.69 10.64
CA ILE A 8 -16.65 -11.56 10.31
C ILE A 8 -15.81 -10.53 9.57
N MET A 9 -16.35 -10.02 8.45
CA MET A 9 -15.75 -8.91 7.73
C MET A 9 -16.68 -7.70 7.81
N GLU A 10 -16.30 -6.72 8.61
CA GLU A 10 -16.91 -5.39 8.60
C GLU A 10 -16.22 -4.58 7.50
N GLY A 11 -16.96 -4.05 6.54
CA GLY A 11 -16.34 -3.43 5.37
C GLY A 11 -15.43 -2.26 5.74
N GLU A 12 -15.94 -1.32 6.53
CA GLU A 12 -15.24 -0.10 6.97
C GLU A 12 -15.83 0.39 8.29
N MET A 13 -14.98 0.66 9.29
CA MET A 13 -15.43 1.30 10.53
C MET A 13 -15.47 2.82 10.36
N ARG A 14 -16.68 3.38 10.26
CA ARG A 14 -16.89 4.82 10.00
C ARG A 14 -17.31 5.62 11.21
N ASP A 15 -17.87 4.96 12.22
CA ASP A 15 -18.40 5.56 13.44
C ASP A 15 -18.14 4.68 14.66
N LEU A 16 -18.41 5.24 15.85
CA LEU A 16 -18.22 4.56 17.14
C LEU A 16 -19.06 3.29 17.27
N ILE A 17 -20.28 3.30 16.76
CA ILE A 17 -21.21 2.16 16.90
C ILE A 17 -20.67 0.96 16.12
N SER A 18 -20.18 1.20 14.89
CA SER A 18 -19.55 0.19 14.04
C SER A 18 -18.31 -0.38 14.71
N MET A 19 -17.43 0.48 15.25
CA MET A 19 -16.24 0.01 15.97
C MET A 19 -16.60 -0.81 17.21
N MET A 20 -17.55 -0.36 18.03
CA MET A 20 -18.01 -1.10 19.21
C MET A 20 -18.57 -2.47 18.84
N SER A 21 -19.37 -2.56 17.78
CA SER A 21 -19.92 -3.82 17.29
C SER A 21 -18.82 -4.79 16.83
N THR A 22 -17.87 -4.30 16.03
CA THR A 22 -16.70 -5.06 15.56
C THR A 22 -15.85 -5.56 16.72
N THR A 23 -15.57 -4.68 17.69
CA THR A 23 -14.79 -5.04 18.89
C THR A 23 -15.51 -6.07 19.74
N TYR A 24 -16.81 -5.89 19.99
CA TYR A 24 -17.60 -6.87 20.75
C TYR A 24 -17.62 -8.23 20.05
N ALA A 25 -17.75 -8.24 18.72
CA ALA A 25 -17.66 -9.45 17.92
C ALA A 25 -16.32 -10.18 18.11
N ALA A 26 -15.21 -9.44 18.06
CA ALA A 26 -13.88 -9.99 18.29
C ALA A 26 -13.70 -10.53 19.72
N GLN A 27 -14.18 -9.82 20.76
CA GLN A 27 -14.10 -10.26 22.15
C GLN A 27 -14.86 -11.57 22.44
N THR A 28 -15.87 -11.89 21.63
CA THR A 28 -16.59 -13.16 21.73
C THR A 28 -15.87 -14.34 21.07
N GLY A 29 -14.63 -14.15 20.60
CA GLY A 29 -13.77 -15.20 20.07
C GLY A 29 -13.78 -15.35 18.54
N HIS A 30 -14.42 -14.42 17.83
CA HIS A 30 -14.48 -14.44 16.37
C HIS A 30 -13.27 -13.73 15.77
N ILE A 31 -12.76 -14.23 14.64
CA ILE A 31 -11.81 -13.46 13.83
C ILE A 31 -12.60 -12.36 13.13
N VAL A 32 -12.19 -11.11 13.35
CA VAL A 32 -12.85 -9.96 12.72
C VAL A 32 -11.86 -9.19 11.86
N LEU A 33 -12.22 -8.97 10.60
CA LEU A 33 -11.46 -8.18 9.63
C LEU A 33 -12.24 -6.90 9.33
N THR A 34 -11.54 -5.78 9.30
CA THR A 34 -12.15 -4.49 8.99
C THR A 34 -11.17 -3.54 8.35
N THR A 35 -11.68 -2.49 7.71
CA THR A 35 -10.86 -1.39 7.19
C THR A 35 -11.09 -0.09 7.97
N LEU A 36 -10.05 0.75 7.97
CA LEU A 36 -10.03 2.11 8.52
C LEU A 36 -9.17 2.99 7.62
N HIS A 37 -9.57 4.25 7.47
CA HIS A 37 -8.79 5.23 6.72
C HIS A 37 -7.71 5.86 7.61
N THR A 38 -6.51 5.31 7.56
CA THR A 38 -5.32 5.84 8.26
C THR A 38 -4.10 5.85 7.37
N ASN A 39 -3.11 6.69 7.72
CA ASN A 39 -1.87 6.83 6.94
C ASN A 39 -0.79 5.81 7.31
N SER A 40 -0.95 5.06 8.40
CA SER A 40 0.02 4.08 8.87
C SER A 40 -0.69 3.00 9.68
N ALA A 41 -0.01 1.87 9.90
CA ALA A 41 -0.55 0.79 10.71
C ALA A 41 -0.78 1.26 12.16
N LEU A 42 0.19 1.99 12.73
CA LEU A 42 0.05 2.58 14.07
C LEU A 42 -0.99 3.71 14.16
N GLY A 43 -1.40 4.29 13.03
CA GLY A 43 -2.49 5.27 13.00
C GLY A 43 -3.87 4.65 13.27
N ILE A 44 -4.02 3.32 13.17
CA ILE A 44 -5.27 2.60 13.44
C ILE A 44 -5.76 2.80 14.89
N PRO A 45 -4.98 2.46 15.93
CA PRO A 45 -5.41 2.64 17.31
C PRO A 45 -5.65 4.12 17.65
N GLU A 46 -4.81 5.04 17.18
CA GLU A 46 -5.00 6.48 17.37
C GLU A 46 -6.34 6.96 16.78
N ARG A 47 -6.68 6.46 15.58
CA ARG A 47 -7.94 6.80 14.91
C ARG A 47 -9.14 6.28 15.69
N MET A 48 -9.07 5.04 16.17
CA MET A 48 -10.15 4.45 16.97
C MET A 48 -10.38 5.23 18.27
N ILE A 49 -9.31 5.61 18.98
CA ILE A 49 -9.38 6.45 20.19
C ILE A 49 -10.04 7.79 19.89
N THR A 50 -9.59 8.47 18.82
CA THR A 50 -10.15 9.75 18.39
C THR A 50 -11.64 9.66 18.06
N MET A 51 -12.10 8.51 17.56
CA MET A 51 -13.50 8.23 17.26
C MET A 51 -14.32 7.77 18.48
N GLY A 52 -13.72 7.74 19.68
CA GLY A 52 -14.41 7.53 20.96
C GLY A 52 -14.24 6.14 21.59
N MET A 53 -13.38 5.28 21.02
CA MET A 53 -13.08 3.99 21.64
C MET A 53 -12.19 4.15 22.87
N ASN A 54 -12.39 3.29 23.87
CA ASN A 54 -11.55 3.26 25.07
C ASN A 54 -10.16 2.72 24.73
N ALA A 55 -9.10 3.45 25.10
CA ALA A 55 -7.71 3.06 24.87
C ALA A 55 -7.35 1.73 25.56
N ASP A 56 -7.88 1.47 26.76
CA ASP A 56 -7.62 0.22 27.49
C ASP A 56 -8.11 -1.00 26.71
N LEU A 57 -9.22 -0.84 25.99
CA LEU A 57 -9.82 -1.89 25.17
C LEU A 57 -9.00 -2.14 23.90
N ILE A 58 -8.50 -1.08 23.27
CA ILE A 58 -7.68 -1.15 22.05
C ILE A 58 -6.31 -1.74 22.35
N CYS A 59 -5.73 -1.41 23.51
CA CYS A 59 -4.44 -1.92 23.94
C CYS A 59 -4.47 -3.39 24.40
N ASP A 60 -5.64 -4.04 24.40
CA ASP A 60 -5.75 -5.47 24.64
C ASP A 60 -5.12 -6.24 23.47
N ALA A 61 -4.01 -6.93 23.75
CA ALA A 61 -3.27 -7.72 22.78
C ALA A 61 -4.08 -8.91 22.22
N GLN A 62 -5.18 -9.31 22.88
CA GLN A 62 -6.09 -10.35 22.36
C GLN A 62 -7.12 -9.78 21.38
N LEU A 63 -7.34 -8.47 21.38
CA LEU A 63 -8.31 -7.82 20.50
C LEU A 63 -7.68 -7.42 19.16
N LEU A 64 -6.59 -6.66 19.19
CA LEU A 64 -5.89 -6.19 17.99
C LEU A 64 -4.67 -7.07 17.72
N ILE A 65 -4.90 -8.14 16.94
CA ILE A 65 -3.87 -9.15 16.63
C ILE A 65 -3.07 -8.85 15.35
N GLY A 66 -3.41 -7.80 14.60
CA GLY A 66 -2.68 -7.40 13.41
C GLY A 66 -3.20 -6.10 12.79
N MET A 67 -2.27 -5.29 12.31
CA MET A 67 -2.54 -3.99 11.69
C MET A 67 -1.80 -3.90 10.35
N ILE A 68 -2.52 -3.51 9.30
CA ILE A 68 -1.96 -3.43 7.95
C ILE A 68 -2.26 -2.05 7.37
N SER A 69 -1.21 -1.32 6.99
CA SER A 69 -1.32 -0.14 6.15
C SER A 69 -0.78 -0.44 4.76
N GLN A 70 -1.65 -0.39 3.77
CA GLN A 70 -1.32 -0.70 2.38
C GLN A 70 -1.34 0.55 1.50
N ARG A 71 -0.46 0.56 0.50
CA ARG A 71 -0.43 1.56 -0.56
C ARG A 71 -0.26 0.90 -1.91
N LEU A 72 -0.94 1.44 -2.93
CA LEU A 72 -0.73 1.06 -4.32
C LEU A 72 0.35 1.93 -4.95
N VAL A 73 1.41 1.31 -5.42
CA VAL A 73 2.50 1.97 -6.14
C VAL A 73 2.50 1.51 -7.60
N PRO A 74 2.86 2.39 -8.55
CA PRO A 74 2.89 2.02 -9.96
C PRO A 74 4.03 1.03 -10.25
N THR A 75 3.80 0.11 -11.17
CA THR A 75 4.83 -0.82 -11.66
C THR A 75 5.45 -0.30 -12.95
N LEU A 76 6.77 -0.43 -13.07
CA LEU A 76 7.51 -0.06 -14.27
C LEU A 76 7.12 -0.97 -15.44
N CYS A 77 7.10 -0.40 -16.65
CA CYS A 77 6.92 -1.15 -17.89
C CYS A 77 8.10 -2.12 -18.08
N PRO A 78 7.86 -3.45 -18.20
CA PRO A 78 8.93 -4.42 -18.41
C PRO A 78 9.71 -4.20 -19.71
N SER A 79 9.04 -3.68 -20.74
CA SER A 79 9.60 -3.51 -22.09
C SER A 79 10.52 -2.30 -22.24
N CYS A 80 10.40 -1.29 -21.36
CA CYS A 80 11.15 -0.03 -21.52
C CYS A 80 11.78 0.51 -20.22
N ARG A 81 11.70 -0.21 -19.10
CA ARG A 81 12.40 0.18 -17.86
C ARG A 81 13.90 0.30 -18.11
N ILE A 82 14.53 1.28 -17.49
CA ILE A 82 15.95 1.63 -17.68
C ILE A 82 16.76 0.94 -16.58
N PRO A 83 17.82 0.17 -16.90
CA PRO A 83 18.65 -0.47 -15.90
C PRO A 83 19.64 0.51 -15.25
N TRP A 84 20.17 0.13 -14.10
CA TRP A 84 21.10 0.93 -13.31
C TRP A 84 22.29 1.44 -14.13
N GLU A 85 22.94 0.60 -14.93
CA GLU A 85 24.16 0.94 -15.68
C GLU A 85 23.92 2.08 -16.67
N THR A 86 22.70 2.20 -17.18
CA THR A 86 22.29 3.28 -18.08
C THR A 86 21.91 4.53 -17.30
N ARG A 87 21.21 4.39 -16.16
CA ARG A 87 20.68 5.54 -15.41
C ARG A 87 21.69 6.17 -14.47
N ALA A 88 22.56 5.37 -13.84
CA ALA A 88 23.48 5.82 -12.80
C ALA A 88 24.36 7.02 -13.21
N PRO A 89 24.91 7.08 -14.44
CA PRO A 89 25.69 8.25 -14.89
C PRO A 89 24.90 9.57 -14.94
N GLU A 90 23.58 9.51 -15.03
CA GLU A 90 22.69 10.68 -15.11
C GLU A 90 22.16 11.14 -13.74
N LEU A 91 22.36 10.34 -12.69
CA LEU A 91 21.94 10.67 -11.32
C LEU A 91 22.91 11.67 -10.68
N SER A 92 22.39 12.49 -9.76
CA SER A 92 23.25 13.28 -8.87
C SER A 92 24.07 12.38 -7.94
N ASP A 93 25.20 12.88 -7.44
CA ASP A 93 26.05 12.14 -6.52
C ASP A 93 25.28 11.72 -5.25
N ASP A 94 24.42 12.60 -4.72
CA ASP A 94 23.57 12.32 -3.55
C ASP A 94 22.56 11.19 -3.81
N GLU A 95 21.92 11.18 -4.98
CA GLU A 95 20.98 10.11 -5.35
C GLU A 95 21.67 8.76 -5.53
N ARG A 96 22.85 8.78 -6.18
CA ARG A 96 23.64 7.57 -6.38
C ARG A 96 24.08 6.98 -5.04
N ASP A 97 24.66 7.82 -4.18
CA ASP A 97 25.14 7.42 -2.86
C ASP A 97 23.97 6.95 -1.96
N TYR A 98 22.81 7.60 -2.04
CA TYR A 98 21.60 7.14 -1.33
C TYR A 98 21.18 5.72 -1.75
N LEU A 99 21.14 5.43 -3.06
CA LEU A 99 20.72 4.13 -3.58
C LEU A 99 21.76 3.05 -3.28
N GLU A 100 23.06 3.34 -3.43
CA GLU A 100 24.14 2.43 -3.07
C GLU A 100 24.16 2.09 -1.57
N ARG A 101 23.85 3.08 -0.71
CA ARG A 101 23.79 2.88 0.75
C ARG A 101 22.59 2.07 1.22
N HIS A 102 21.44 2.17 0.56
CA HIS A 102 20.18 1.57 1.04
C HIS A 102 19.72 0.33 0.24
N CYS A 103 20.16 0.17 -1.00
CA CYS A 103 19.88 -1.00 -1.82
C CYS A 103 21.09 -1.96 -1.82
N ASN A 104 21.40 -2.50 -0.64
CA ASN A 104 22.56 -3.37 -0.40
C ASN A 104 22.21 -4.60 0.45
N LYS A 105 20.96 -5.06 0.37
CA LYS A 105 20.48 -6.18 1.17
C LYS A 105 20.45 -7.44 0.32
N ASP A 106 21.27 -8.41 0.73
CA ASP A 106 21.38 -9.72 0.05
C ASP A 106 20.01 -10.33 -0.23
N SER A 107 19.85 -10.84 -1.44
CA SER A 107 18.61 -11.46 -1.96
C SER A 107 17.39 -10.51 -2.07
N LEU A 108 17.50 -9.24 -1.69
CA LEU A 108 16.41 -8.28 -1.79
C LEU A 108 16.71 -7.15 -2.78
N CYS A 109 17.86 -6.50 -2.66
CA CYS A 109 18.19 -5.30 -3.44
C CYS A 109 19.71 -5.18 -3.60
N SER A 110 20.16 -5.07 -4.85
CA SER A 110 21.52 -4.72 -5.25
C SER A 110 21.47 -3.71 -6.38
N THR A 111 22.50 -2.90 -6.58
CA THR A 111 22.52 -1.90 -7.66
C THR A 111 22.22 -2.50 -9.03
N ASP A 112 22.69 -3.73 -9.29
CA ASP A 112 22.52 -4.44 -10.56
C ASP A 112 21.06 -4.86 -10.83
N ASN A 113 20.19 -4.84 -9.81
CA ASN A 113 18.76 -5.17 -9.94
C ASN A 113 17.83 -3.96 -9.73
N ILE A 114 18.37 -2.74 -9.75
CA ILE A 114 17.57 -1.50 -9.74
C ILE A 114 17.14 -1.15 -11.17
N TRP A 115 15.85 -0.85 -11.32
CA TRP A 115 15.29 -0.33 -12.57
C TRP A 115 14.61 1.01 -12.35
N PHE A 116 14.65 1.83 -13.39
CA PHE A 116 14.09 3.17 -13.41
C PHE A 116 13.00 3.30 -14.48
N ARG A 117 12.08 4.22 -14.23
CA ARG A 117 11.04 4.57 -15.20
C ARG A 117 11.66 5.27 -16.41
N ASN A 118 11.31 4.81 -17.61
CA ASN A 118 11.52 5.60 -18.82
C ASN A 118 10.38 6.63 -18.98
N PRO A 119 10.65 7.94 -18.90
CA PRO A 119 9.62 8.97 -18.96
C PRO A 119 8.95 9.10 -20.33
N HIS A 120 9.62 8.67 -21.40
CA HIS A 120 9.07 8.68 -22.76
C HIS A 120 8.12 7.50 -23.01
N GLY A 121 8.28 6.41 -22.27
CA GLY A 121 7.53 5.17 -22.48
C GLY A 121 7.86 4.49 -23.81
N CYS A 122 7.01 3.54 -24.20
CA CYS A 122 7.09 2.78 -25.44
C CYS A 122 5.69 2.39 -25.93
N SER A 123 5.59 1.73 -27.09
CA SER A 123 4.32 1.28 -27.67
C SER A 123 3.51 0.34 -26.75
N GLU A 124 4.17 -0.37 -25.83
CA GLU A 124 3.51 -1.32 -24.92
C GLU A 124 2.84 -0.65 -23.71
N CYS A 125 3.37 0.49 -23.25
CA CYS A 125 2.83 1.17 -22.07
C CYS A 125 2.07 2.45 -22.40
N ASN A 126 2.33 3.07 -23.55
CA ASN A 126 1.69 4.32 -23.92
C ASN A 126 0.35 4.05 -24.57
N HIS A 127 -0.70 4.62 -23.99
CA HIS A 127 -2.06 4.47 -24.51
C HIS A 127 -2.72 5.83 -24.68
N ASP A 128 -3.36 6.00 -25.81
CA ASP A 128 -4.15 7.19 -26.11
C ASP A 128 -5.51 7.13 -25.42
N VAL A 129 -5.81 8.16 -24.65
CA VAL A 129 -7.13 8.32 -24.02
C VAL A 129 -8.01 9.06 -24.99
N ILE A 130 -8.95 8.34 -25.63
CA ILE A 130 -9.91 8.89 -26.57
C ILE A 130 -11.26 9.03 -25.86
N ILE A 131 -11.79 10.25 -25.79
CA ILE A 131 -13.12 10.53 -25.23
C ILE A 131 -13.92 11.31 -26.26
N ASN A 132 -15.09 10.79 -26.63
CA ASN A 132 -15.95 11.35 -27.69
C ASN A 132 -15.22 11.52 -29.03
N GLY A 133 -14.43 10.52 -29.42
CA GLY A 133 -13.69 10.51 -30.69
C GLY A 133 -12.51 11.48 -30.77
N ARG A 134 -12.16 12.18 -29.68
CA ARG A 134 -11.00 13.08 -29.62
C ARG A 134 -9.96 12.56 -28.64
N LYS A 135 -8.70 12.58 -29.03
CA LYS A 135 -7.56 12.32 -28.13
C LYS A 135 -7.54 13.39 -27.05
N ARG A 136 -7.68 12.98 -25.78
CA ARG A 136 -7.65 13.84 -24.59
C ARG A 136 -6.30 13.81 -23.88
N GLY A 137 -5.51 12.76 -24.10
CA GLY A 137 -4.18 12.63 -23.52
C GLY A 137 -3.57 11.27 -23.83
N GLU A 138 -2.41 11.04 -23.23
CA GLU A 138 -1.65 9.80 -23.31
C GLU A 138 -1.27 9.38 -21.88
N ILE A 139 -1.52 8.12 -21.54
CA ILE A 139 -1.28 7.54 -20.22
C ILE A 139 -0.20 6.46 -20.27
N GLY A 140 0.24 6.00 -19.09
CA GLY A 140 1.28 4.99 -18.93
C GLY A 140 2.66 5.59 -18.80
N LYS A 141 3.24 6.13 -19.88
CA LYS A 141 4.55 6.82 -19.89
C LYS A 141 5.60 6.05 -19.09
N GLY A 142 5.85 4.79 -19.45
CA GLY A 142 6.79 3.90 -18.78
C GLY A 142 6.23 3.10 -17.59
N LEU A 143 4.91 3.13 -17.35
CA LEU A 143 4.22 2.39 -16.30
C LEU A 143 3.09 1.54 -16.91
N THR A 144 2.88 0.31 -16.44
CA THR A 144 1.90 -0.64 -17.01
C THR A 144 0.88 -1.18 -16.01
N GLY A 145 1.06 -0.90 -14.71
CA GLY A 145 0.19 -1.46 -13.68
C GLY A 145 0.47 -0.87 -12.30
N ARG A 146 0.00 -1.58 -11.27
CA ARG A 146 0.22 -1.25 -9.86
C ARG A 146 0.52 -2.51 -9.07
N THR A 147 1.30 -2.35 -8.01
CA THR A 147 1.53 -3.37 -7.00
C THR A 147 1.27 -2.78 -5.62
N VAL A 148 1.22 -3.64 -4.60
CA VAL A 148 1.00 -3.25 -3.21
C VAL A 148 2.34 -3.21 -2.47
N ILE A 149 2.53 -2.16 -1.69
CA ILE A 149 3.47 -2.16 -0.56
C ILE A 149 2.65 -2.09 0.73
N ALA A 150 3.09 -2.79 1.77
CA ALA A 150 2.40 -2.85 3.03
C ALA A 150 3.36 -2.72 4.22
N GLU A 151 2.92 -1.95 5.21
CA GLU A 151 3.44 -1.97 6.57
C GLU A 151 2.53 -2.91 7.37
N VAL A 152 3.12 -3.93 8.00
CA VAL A 152 2.41 -4.94 8.79
C VAL A 152 3.00 -4.93 10.20
N ILE A 153 2.12 -4.78 11.19
CA ILE A 153 2.44 -4.79 12.63
C ILE A 153 1.59 -5.86 13.30
#